data_AF-A0A2D7IB81-F1
#
_entry.id   AF-A0A2D7IB81-F1
#
_cell.length_a   1.000
_cell.length_b   1.000
_cell.length_c   1.000
_cell.angle_alpha   90.00
_cell.angle_beta   90.00
_cell.angle_gamma   90.00
#
_symmetry.space_group_name_H-M   'P 1'
#
loop_
_entity.id
_entity.type
_entity.pdbx_description
1 polymer ?
#
loop_
_entity_poly.entity_id
_entity_poly.type
_entity_poly.pdbx_seq_one_letter_code
_entity_poly.pdbx_strand_id
1 'polypeptide(L)' 'MKTIINTEKAPNPVGPYSQAVKAGNTLYISGQVAIDPLSNTIIKNNIEDEATQIMKNLENILKEAGLKFDNVVRT' A
#
# COMPACT_ATOMS: atom_id res chain seq x y z
N MET A 1 0.53 -21.48 3.61
CA MET A 1 0.48 -20.56 4.77
C MET A 1 0.35 -19.14 4.23
N LYS A 2 -0.45 -18.27 4.87
CA LYS A 2 -0.53 -16.85 4.49
C LYS A 2 0.51 -16.05 5.26
N THR A 3 1.07 -15.02 4.65
CA THR A 3 1.98 -14.06 5.31
C THR A 3 1.34 -12.68 5.26
N ILE A 4 1.28 -12.02 6.41
CA ILE A 4 0.81 -10.63 6.50
C ILE A 4 1.99 -9.72 6.18
N ILE A 5 1.77 -8.75 5.29
CA ILE A 5 2.73 -7.69 4.98
C ILE A 5 2.26 -6.42 5.67
N ASN A 6 3.14 -5.80 6.44
CA ASN A 6 2.89 -4.59 7.20
C ASN A 6 4.17 -3.74 7.19
N THR A 7 4.04 -2.45 6.85
CA THR A 7 5.11 -1.47 6.87
C THR A 7 4.62 -0.16 7.47
N GLU A 8 5.48 0.52 8.23
CA GLU A 8 5.22 1.86 8.77
C GLU A 8 5.24 2.93 7.67
N LYS A 9 5.67 2.58 6.46
CA LYS A 9 5.75 3.48 5.29
C LYS A 9 4.48 3.46 4.44
N ALA A 10 3.42 2.84 4.91
CA ALA A 10 2.10 2.85 4.27
C ALA A 10 1.02 3.08 5.35
N PRO A 11 -0.16 3.60 4.97
CA PRO A 11 -1.20 3.91 5.94
C PRO A 11 -1.56 2.70 6.81
N ASN A 12 -1.68 2.92 8.11
CA ASN A 12 -2.13 1.88 9.02
C ASN A 12 -3.62 1.56 8.75
N PRO A 13 -4.00 0.28 8.72
CA PRO A 13 -5.40 -0.11 8.61
C PRO A 13 -6.25 0.47 9.75
N VAL A 14 -7.33 1.18 9.40
CA VAL A 14 -8.29 1.72 10.38
C VAL A 14 -9.27 0.63 10.87
N GLY A 15 -9.40 -0.48 10.12
CA GLY A 15 -10.32 -1.58 10.42
C GLY A 15 -9.62 -2.95 10.44
N PRO A 16 -10.37 -4.05 10.57
CA PRO A 16 -9.83 -5.40 10.72
C PRO A 16 -9.36 -5.98 9.36
N TYR A 17 -8.40 -5.32 8.73
CA TYR A 17 -7.75 -5.77 7.49
C TYR A 17 -6.23 -5.57 7.59
N SER A 18 -5.49 -6.12 6.64
CA SER A 18 -4.04 -5.98 6.53
C SER A 18 -3.68 -5.13 5.31
N GLN A 19 -2.56 -4.41 5.33
CA GLN A 19 -2.09 -3.63 4.17
C GLN A 19 -1.92 -4.54 2.94
N ALA A 20 -1.33 -5.71 3.12
CA ALA A 20 -1.34 -6.76 2.12
C ALA A 20 -1.23 -8.17 2.74
N VAL A 21 -1.64 -9.17 1.98
CA VAL A 21 -1.53 -10.58 2.33
C VAL A 21 -0.87 -11.33 1.17
N LYS A 22 0.23 -12.02 1.44
CA LYS A 22 0.87 -12.94 0.51
C LYS A 22 0.30 -14.34 0.70
N ALA A 23 -0.25 -14.91 -0.35
CA ALA A 23 -0.78 -16.27 -0.38
C ALA A 23 -0.14 -17.04 -1.54
N GLY A 24 0.82 -17.91 -1.21
CA GLY A 24 1.67 -18.55 -2.22
C GLY A 24 2.52 -17.51 -2.95
N ASN A 25 2.40 -17.47 -4.28
CA ASN A 25 3.16 -16.57 -5.14
C ASN A 25 2.42 -15.26 -5.46
N THR A 26 1.20 -15.09 -4.96
CA THR A 26 0.38 -13.90 -5.23
C THR A 26 0.34 -13.01 -4.00
N LEU A 27 0.59 -11.72 -4.21
CA LEU A 27 0.40 -10.67 -3.21
C LEU A 27 -0.91 -9.94 -3.47
N TYR A 28 -1.80 -9.91 -2.47
CA TYR A 28 -3.03 -9.14 -2.50
C TYR A 28 -2.84 -7.89 -1.67
N ILE A 29 -2.87 -6.72 -2.30
CA ILE A 29 -2.72 -5.41 -1.65
C ILE A 29 -4.11 -4.82 -1.44
N SER A 30 -4.41 -4.33 -0.23
CA SER A 30 -5.65 -3.60 0.03
C SER A 30 -5.65 -2.26 -0.70
N GLY A 31 -6.85 -1.77 -1.05
CA GLY A 31 -7.00 -0.47 -1.69
C GLY A 31 -6.27 0.62 -0.91
N GLN A 32 -5.45 1.39 -1.63
CA GLN A 32 -4.67 2.48 -1.06
C GLN A 32 -5.39 3.82 -1.26
N VAL A 33 -5.25 4.69 -0.26
CA VAL A 33 -5.80 6.05 -0.25
C VAL A 33 -4.67 7.05 -0.08
N ALA A 34 -4.94 8.32 -0.40
CA ALA A 34 -3.98 9.42 -0.34
C ALA A 34 -3.68 9.88 1.10
N ILE A 35 -3.37 8.94 2.01
CA ILE A 35 -2.91 9.25 3.37
C ILE A 35 -1.38 9.26 3.36
N ASP A 36 -0.79 10.31 3.93
CA ASP A 36 0.63 10.32 4.28
C ASP A 36 0.83 9.49 5.56
N PRO A 37 1.59 8.38 5.52
CA PRO A 37 1.80 7.51 6.67
C PRO A 37 2.57 8.18 7.81
N LEU A 38 3.36 9.24 7.54
CA LEU A 38 4.15 9.94 8.56
C LEU A 38 3.29 10.89 9.38
N SER A 39 2.44 11.67 8.72
CA SER A 39 1.55 12.63 9.38
C SER A 39 0.20 12.02 9.77
N ASN A 40 -0.15 10.87 9.18
CA ASN A 40 -1.48 10.26 9.24
C ASN A 40 -2.61 11.21 8.76
N THR A 41 -2.29 12.13 7.84
CA THR A 41 -3.25 13.06 7.25
C THR A 41 -3.56 12.70 5.81
N ILE A 42 -4.79 12.96 5.38
CA ILE A 42 -5.19 12.81 3.99
C ILE A 42 -4.67 14.01 3.19
N ILE A 43 -3.92 13.74 2.12
CA ILE A 43 -3.56 14.71 1.09
C ILE A 43 -4.81 15.03 0.26
N LYS A 44 -5.14 16.32 0.10
CA LYS A 44 -6.38 16.76 -0.57
C LYS A 44 -6.20 18.04 -1.41
N ASN A 45 -5.02 18.24 -1.97
CA ASN A 45 -4.71 19.47 -2.72
C ASN A 45 -5.30 19.42 -4.14
N ASN A 46 -4.90 18.42 -4.91
CA ASN A 46 -5.32 18.15 -6.27
C ASN A 46 -5.22 16.64 -6.57
N ILE A 47 -5.76 16.22 -7.71
CA ILE A 47 -5.84 14.81 -8.07
C ILE A 47 -4.45 14.20 -8.32
N GLU A 48 -3.50 15.00 -8.83
CA GLU A 48 -2.13 14.58 -9.11
C GLU A 48 -1.36 14.25 -7.81
N ASP A 49 -1.51 15.09 -6.78
CA ASP A 49 -0.90 14.91 -5.46
C ASP A 49 -1.50 13.69 -4.75
N GLU A 50 -2.83 13.53 -4.83
CA GLU A 50 -3.55 12.38 -4.29
C GLU A 50 -3.08 11.07 -4.95
N ALA A 51 -3.06 11.03 -6.28
CA ALA A 51 -2.59 9.88 -7.05
C ALA A 51 -1.12 9.57 -6.75
N THR A 52 -0.27 10.59 -6.66
CA THR A 52 1.15 10.43 -6.30
C THR A 52 1.30 9.79 -4.92
N GLN A 53 0.51 10.22 -3.93
CA GLN A 53 0.56 9.63 -2.60
C GLN A 53 0.07 8.18 -2.59
N ILE A 54 -1.01 7.87 -3.31
CA ILE A 54 -1.51 6.49 -3.47
C ILE A 54 -0.41 5.59 -4.06
N MET A 55 0.26 6.06 -5.12
CA MET A 55 1.34 5.31 -5.77
C MET A 55 2.54 5.09 -4.85
N LYS A 56 2.94 6.09 -4.05
CA LYS A 56 3.99 5.93 -3.02
C LYS A 56 3.62 4.88 -1.98
N ASN A 57 2.38 4.89 -1.51
CA ASN A 57 1.89 3.91 -0.54
C ASN A 57 1.94 2.47 -1.11
N LEU A 58 1.51 2.29 -2.37
CA LEU A 58 1.62 1.02 -3.08
C LEU A 58 3.08 0.56 -3.22
N GLU A 59 3.98 1.47 -3.60
CA GLU A 59 5.41 1.16 -3.74
C GLU A 59 6.02 0.68 -2.42
N ASN A 60 5.67 1.33 -1.30
CA ASN A 60 6.17 0.96 0.01
C ASN A 60 5.70 -0.44 0.44
N ILE A 61 4.45 -0.80 0.16
CA ILE A 61 3.93 -2.14 0.43
C ILE A 61 4.62 -3.20 -0.45
N LEU A 62 4.84 -2.89 -1.73
CA LEU A 62 5.57 -3.78 -2.64
C LEU A 62 7.00 -4.01 -2.15
N LYS A 63 7.71 -2.94 -1.75
CA LYS A 63 9.08 -3.03 -1.22
C LYS A 63 9.15 -3.86 0.06
N GLU A 64 8.19 -3.71 0.97
CA GLU A 64 8.09 -4.53 2.18
C GLU A 64 7.94 -6.03 1.84
N ALA A 65 7.23 -6.35 0.76
CA ALA A 65 7.09 -7.72 0.26
C ALA A 65 8.27 -8.21 -0.60
N GLY A 66 9.32 -7.40 -0.78
CA GLY A 66 10.46 -7.71 -1.66
C GLY A 66 10.14 -7.64 -3.16
N LEU A 67 9.14 -6.86 -3.55
CA LEU A 67 8.65 -6.70 -4.92
C LEU A 67 8.80 -5.25 -5.41
N LYS A 68 8.55 -5.05 -6.71
CA LYS A 68 8.50 -3.74 -7.38
C LYS A 68 7.28 -3.67 -8.31
N PHE A 69 7.03 -2.49 -8.89
CA PHE A 69 5.91 -2.30 -9.82
C PHE A 69 5.92 -3.24 -11.02
N ASP A 70 7.09 -3.66 -11.50
CA ASP A 70 7.21 -4.66 -12.59
C ASP A 70 6.56 -6.01 -12.25
N ASN A 71 6.28 -6.29 -10.97
CA ASN A 71 5.60 -7.50 -10.54
C ASN A 71 4.06 -7.36 -10.54
N VAL A 72 3.52 -6.16 -10.78
CA VAL A 72 2.08 -5.91 -10.80
C VAL A 72 1.49 -6.40 -12.12
N VAL A 73 0.50 -7.29 -12.01
CA VAL A 73 -0.19 -7.88 -13.17
C VAL A 73 -1.63 -7.38 -13.34
N ARG A 74 -2.19 -6.73 -12.31
CA ARG A 74 -3.55 -6.18 -12.28
C ARG A 74 -3.65 -5.05 -11.24
N THR A 75 -4.42 -4.03 -11.58
CA THR A 75 -4.83 -2.92 -10.70
C THR A 75 -6.34 -2.90 -10.53
#